data_AF-A0A5B2VG87-F1
#
_entry.id   AF-A0A5B2VG87-F1
#
_cell.length_a   1.000
_cell.length_b   1.000
_cell.length_c   1.000
_cell.angle_alpha   90.00
_cell.angle_beta   90.00
_cell.angle_gamma   90.00
#
_symmetry.space_group_name_H-M   'P 1'
#
loop_
_entity.id
_entity.type
_entity.pdbx_description
1 polymer ?
#
loop_
_entity_poly.entity_id
_entity_poly.type
_entity_poly.pdbx_seq_one_letter_code
_entity_poly.pdbx_strand_id
1 'polypeptide(L)' 'MAQINLAIFTRVLFISQYGRPEHRNGALARLALLKDALQADRRFPSTQPVLNAVETECWTWWHQVDAESARAIAAA' A
#
# COMPACT_ATOMS: atom_id res chain seq x y z
N MET A 1 8.21 2.76 19.16
CA MET A 1 7.71 1.57 18.45
C MET A 1 7.15 2.06 17.13
N ALA A 2 7.63 1.56 16.01
CA ALA A 2 7.03 1.88 14.72
C ALA A 2 5.59 1.36 14.69
N GLN A 3 4.70 2.21 14.22
CA GLN A 3 3.32 1.87 13.97
C GLN A 3 3.11 2.02 12.48
N ILE A 4 2.68 0.96 11.80
CA ILE A 4 2.22 1.07 10.42
C ILE A 4 1.12 2.13 10.39
N ASN A 5 1.17 2.99 9.39
CA ASN A 5 0.05 3.86 9.06
C ASN A 5 -1.13 2.98 8.64
N LEU A 6 -2.03 2.73 9.58
CA LEU A 6 -3.20 1.87 9.41
C LEU A 6 -4.02 2.29 8.18
N ALA A 7 -4.05 3.58 7.88
CA ALA A 7 -4.78 4.14 6.76
C ALA A 7 -4.24 3.65 5.41
N ILE A 8 -2.92 3.43 5.28
CA ILE A 8 -2.29 2.89 4.07
C ILE A 8 -2.58 1.39 3.98
N PHE A 9 -2.32 0.65 5.06
CA PHE A 9 -2.54 -0.79 5.09
C PHE A 9 -3.98 -1.17 4.76
N THR A 10 -4.97 -0.52 5.37
CA THR A 10 -6.38 -0.79 5.12
C THR A 10 -6.79 -0.51 3.67
N ARG A 11 -6.26 0.56 3.05
CA ARG A 11 -6.55 0.88 1.64
C ARG A 11 -5.99 -0.17 0.70
N VAL A 12 -4.72 -0.55 0.87
CA VAL A 12 -4.10 -1.59 0.04
C VAL A 12 -4.81 -2.93 0.24
N LEU A 13 -5.16 -3.28 1.48
CA LEU A 13 -5.94 -4.48 1.78
C LEU A 13 -7.30 -4.45 1.09
N PHE A 14 -8.00 -3.32 1.12
CA PHE A 14 -9.28 -3.15 0.44
C PHE A 14 -9.14 -3.41 -1.07
N ILE A 15 -8.15 -2.85 -1.75
CA ILE A 15 -7.94 -3.08 -3.19
C ILE A 15 -7.63 -4.54 -3.49
N SER A 16 -6.85 -5.23 -2.63
CA SER A 16 -6.55 -6.66 -2.86
C SER A 16 -7.82 -7.53 -2.88
N GLN A 17 -8.85 -7.15 -2.11
CA GLN A 17 -10.09 -7.92 -1.97
C GLN A 17 -11.18 -7.44 -2.94
N TYR A 18 -11.35 -6.13 -3.07
CA TYR A 18 -12.49 -5.48 -3.74
C TYR A 18 -12.08 -4.65 -4.96
N GLY A 19 -10.80 -4.42 -5.18
CA GLY A 19 -10.30 -3.69 -6.34
C GLY A 19 -10.53 -4.43 -7.65
N ARG A 20 -10.36 -3.69 -8.74
CA ARG A 20 -10.42 -4.24 -10.10
C ARG A 20 -9.34 -5.32 -10.28
N PRO A 21 -9.59 -6.40 -11.05
CA PRO A 21 -8.65 -7.51 -11.22
C PRO A 21 -7.20 -7.09 -11.53
N GLU A 22 -7.03 -6.06 -12.36
CA GLU A 22 -5.76 -5.47 -12.76
C GLU A 22 -4.94 -4.88 -11.60
N HIS A 23 -5.60 -4.41 -10.53
CA HIS A 23 -4.94 -3.78 -9.39
C HIS A 23 -4.67 -4.73 -8.24
N ARG A 24 -5.34 -5.90 -8.19
CA ARG A 24 -5.24 -6.86 -7.08
C ARG A 24 -3.82 -7.38 -6.88
N ASN A 25 -3.14 -7.75 -7.96
CA ASN A 25 -1.74 -8.21 -7.88
C ASN A 25 -0.81 -7.11 -7.37
N GLY A 26 -1.03 -5.87 -7.81
CA GLY A 26 -0.30 -4.71 -7.32
C GLY A 26 -0.53 -4.42 -5.84
N ALA A 27 -1.75 -4.67 -5.35
CA ALA A 27 -2.07 -4.57 -3.92
C ALA A 27 -1.38 -5.66 -3.09
N LEU A 28 -1.44 -6.92 -3.54
CA LEU A 28 -0.82 -8.05 -2.84
C LEU A 28 0.70 -7.89 -2.71
N ALA A 29 1.37 -7.44 -3.78
CA ALA A 29 2.81 -7.17 -3.75
C ALA A 29 3.17 -6.10 -2.69
N ARG A 30 2.36 -5.03 -2.60
CA ARG A 30 2.55 -3.96 -1.61
C ARG A 30 2.27 -4.39 -0.18
N LEU A 31 1.26 -5.24 0.04
CA LEU A 31 1.03 -5.84 1.36
C LEU A 31 2.22 -6.70 1.81
N ALA A 32 2.86 -7.44 0.90
CA ALA A 32 4.07 -8.18 1.19
C ALA A 32 5.23 -7.25 1.56
N LEU A 33 5.45 -6.18 0.79
CA LEU A 33 6.49 -5.17 1.09
C LEU A 33 6.26 -4.49 2.45
N LEU A 34 5.03 -4.08 2.76
CA LEU A 34 4.68 -3.49 4.05
C LEU A 34 4.94 -4.45 5.21
N LYS A 35 4.59 -5.73 5.04
CA LYS A 35 4.85 -6.78 6.03
C LYS A 35 6.35 -6.94 6.27
N ASP A 36 7.13 -7.06 5.20
CA ASP A 36 8.58 -7.28 5.29
C ASP A 36 9.28 -6.07 5.91
N ALA A 37 8.90 -4.85 5.52
CA ALA A 37 9.43 -3.61 6.09
C ALA A 37 9.09 -3.48 7.58
N LEU A 38 7.87 -3.81 8.00
CA LEU A 38 7.49 -3.80 9.41
C LEU A 38 8.25 -4.85 10.21
N GLN A 39 8.48 -6.04 9.65
CA GLN A 39 9.27 -7.08 10.32
C GLN A 39 10.73 -6.66 10.47
N ALA A 40 11.30 -6.02 9.44
CA ALA A 40 12.66 -5.48 9.49
C ALA A 40 12.79 -4.39 10.55
N ASP A 41 11.85 -3.44 10.61
CA ASP A 41 11.85 -2.36 11.60
C ASP A 41 11.75 -2.87 13.04
N ARG A 42 10.86 -3.85 13.28
CA ARG A 42 10.74 -4.50 14.59
C ARG A 42 12.03 -5.17 15.04
N ARG A 43 12.83 -5.69 14.11
CA ARG A 43 14.11 -6.35 14.40
C ARG A 43 15.26 -5.35 14.52
N PHE A 44 15.24 -4.31 13.70
CA PHE A 44 16.29 -3.29 13.58
C PHE A 44 15.65 -1.90 13.44
N PRO A 45 15.52 -1.14 14.54
CA PRO A 45 14.89 0.18 14.51
C PRO A 45 15.57 1.20 13.58
N SER A 46 16.82 0.95 13.18
CA SER A 46 17.52 1.76 12.16
C SER A 46 16.90 1.65 10.76
N THR A 47 15.98 0.70 10.53
CA THR A 47 15.29 0.50 9.24
C THR A 47 13.98 1.27 9.12
N GLN A 48 13.61 2.09 10.11
CA GLN A 48 12.46 3.00 10.04
C GLN A 48 12.39 3.83 8.74
N PRO A 49 13.51 4.34 8.16
CA PRO A 49 13.45 5.04 6.88
C PRO A 49 12.94 4.17 5.72
N VAL A 50 13.22 2.86 5.74
CA VAL A 50 12.74 1.89 4.75
C VAL A 50 11.25 1.71 4.88
N LEU A 51 10.73 1.54 6.11
CA LEU A 51 9.29 1.46 6.36
C LEU A 51 8.57 2.72 5.84
N ASN A 52 9.10 3.90 6.14
CA ASN A 52 8.52 5.17 5.67
C ASN A 52 8.53 5.28 4.13
N ALA A 53 9.59 4.79 3.47
CA ALA A 53 9.68 4.78 2.02
C ALA A 53 8.64 3.84 1.39
N VAL A 54 8.47 2.64 1.94
CA VAL A 54 7.46 1.67 1.48
C VAL A 54 6.05 2.22 1.70
N GLU A 55 5.78 2.85 2.85
CA GLU A 55 4.50 3.52 3.11
C GLU A 55 4.21 4.62 2.08
N THR A 56 5.20 5.46 1.78
CA THR A 56 5.07 6.53 0.78
C THR A 56 4.79 5.99 -0.62
N GLU A 57 5.45 4.89 -1.01
CA GLU A 57 5.20 4.22 -2.28
C GLU A 57 3.77 3.67 -2.35
N CYS A 58 3.32 2.97 -1.30
CA CYS A 58 1.96 2.44 -1.21
C CYS A 58 0.89 3.53 -1.25
N TRP A 59 1.12 4.65 -0.57
CA TRP A 59 0.22 5.81 -0.59
C TRP A 59 0.13 6.44 -1.97
N THR A 60 1.27 6.62 -2.64
CA THR A 60 1.34 7.19 -3.99
C THR A 60 0.61 6.30 -4.98
N TRP A 61 0.84 4.99 -4.91
CA TRP A 61 0.18 4.03 -5.78
C TRP A 61 -1.33 3.97 -5.56
N TRP A 62 -1.80 4.01 -4.31
CA TRP A 62 -3.24 4.08 -4.01
C TRP A 62 -3.90 5.24 -4.74
N HIS A 63 -3.32 6.44 -4.67
CA HIS A 63 -3.88 7.62 -5.35
C HIS A 63 -3.88 7.50 -6.87
N GLN A 64 -2.93 6.77 -7.45
CA GLN A 64 -2.94 6.48 -8.89
C GLN A 64 -4.11 5.56 -9.27
N VAL A 65 -4.34 4.51 -8.49
CA VAL A 65 -5.47 3.58 -8.68
C VAL A 65 -6.81 4.28 -8.50
N ASP A 66 -6.92 5.14 -7.49
CA ASP A 66 -8.12 5.94 -7.21
C ASP A 66 -8.42 6.90 -8.39
N ALA A 67 -7.41 7.62 -8.87
CA ALA A 67 -7.55 8.51 -10.03
C ALA A 67 -7.87 7.77 -11.33
N GLU A 68 -7.31 6.57 -11.54
CA GLU A 68 -7.67 5.70 -12.66
C GLU A 68 -9.13 5.25 -12.58
N SER A 69 -9.58 4.84 -11.38
CA SER A 69 -10.95 4.41 -11.13
C SER A 69 -11.95 5.56 -11.34
N ALA A 70 -11.65 6.76 -10.83
CA ALA A 70 -12.47 7.95 -11.05
C ALA A 70 -12.61 8.30 -12.54
N ARG A 71 -11.51 8.22 -13.31
CA ARG A 71 -11.54 8.44 -14.76
C ARG A 71 -12.36 7.39 -15.49
N ALA A 72 -12.28 6.12 -15.08
CA ALA A 72 -13.06 5.05 -15.68
C ALA A 72 -14.57 5.22 -15.43
N ILE A 73 -14.96 5.68 -14.24
CA ILE A 73 -16.37 5.98 -13.91
C ILE A 73 -16.86 7.18 -14.73
N ALA A 74 -16.06 8.24 -14.87
CA ALA A 74 -16.46 9.43 -15.62
C ALA A 74 -16.59 9.19 -17.14
N ALA A 75 -15.97 8.13 -17.66
CA ALA A 75 -16.01 7.75 -19.07
C ALA A 75 -17.11 6.73 -19.42
N ALA A 76 -17.81 6.19 -18.41
CA ALA A 76 -18.91 5.22 -18.56
C ALA A 76 -20.26 5.93 -18.55
#